data_AF-A0A1Y2JXY6-F1
#
_entry.id   AF-A0A1Y2JXY6-F1
#
_cell.length_a   1.000
_cell.length_b   1.000
_cell.length_c   1.000
_cell.angle_alpha   90.00
_cell.angle_beta   90.00
_cell.angle_gamma   90.00
#
_symmetry.space_group_name_H-M   'P 1'
#
loop_
_entity.id
_entity.type
_entity.pdbx_description
1 polymer ?
#
loop_
_entity_poly.entity_id
_entity_poly.type
_entity_poly.pdbx_seq_one_letter_code
_entity_poly.pdbx_strand_id
1 'polypeptide(L)'
;MNRFAELLDRLAYEPGRNNKLRLITGYFREVGDPDRGYALAALTGALSFKHAKPALIRDLIAARTDEVLFGLSYDYVGDLSETVALMWPRRVPGNGKSFPGHPSP
;
A
#
# COMPACT_ATOMS: atom_id res chain seq x y z
N MET A 1 -9.26 -0.30 6.23
CA MET A 1 -8.27 -0.40 5.13
C MET A 1 -7.21 -1.48 5.28
N ASN A 2 -6.58 -1.71 6.45
CA ASN A 2 -5.59 -2.81 6.58
C ASN A 2 -6.16 -4.20 6.22
N ARG A 3 -7.41 -4.47 6.59
CA ARG A 3 -8.14 -5.69 6.17
C ARG A 3 -8.26 -5.84 4.66
N PHE A 4 -8.31 -4.72 3.92
CA PHE A 4 -8.37 -4.76 2.45
C PHE A 4 -7.01 -5.11 1.85
N ALA A 5 -5.91 -4.56 2.41
CA ALA A 5 -4.56 -4.97 2.04
C ALA A 5 -4.36 -6.47 2.30
N GLU A 6 -4.78 -6.98 3.46
CA GLU A 6 -4.75 -8.42 3.77
C GLU A 6 -5.58 -9.27 2.77
N LEU A 7 -6.72 -8.74 2.30
CA LEU A 7 -7.50 -9.40 1.26
C LEU A 7 -6.71 -9.46 -0.07
N LEU A 8 -6.11 -8.35 -0.50
CA LEU A 8 -5.34 -8.29 -1.74
C LEU A 8 -4.14 -9.25 -1.70
N ASP A 9 -3.39 -9.28 -0.59
CA ASP A 9 -2.27 -10.20 -0.41
C ASP A 9 -2.73 -11.65 -0.56
N ARG A 10 -3.82 -12.03 0.10
CA ARG A 10 -4.36 -13.40 -0.03
C ARG A 10 -4.86 -13.71 -1.44
N LEU A 11 -5.50 -12.74 -2.11
CA LEU A 11 -6.00 -12.92 -3.47
C LEU A 11 -4.89 -13.06 -4.51
N ALA A 12 -3.73 -12.41 -4.30
CA ALA A 12 -2.58 -12.48 -5.18
C ALA A 12 -1.98 -13.90 -5.24
N TYR A 13 -1.96 -14.61 -4.11
CA TYR A 13 -1.38 -15.95 -4.00
C TYR A 13 -2.41 -17.10 -4.07
N GLU A 14 -3.71 -16.81 -4.14
CA GLU A 14 -4.75 -17.85 -4.22
C GLU A 14 -5.03 -18.25 -5.68
N PRO A 15 -4.77 -19.50 -6.11
CA PRO A 15 -5.06 -19.94 -7.48
C PRO A 15 -6.54 -20.33 -7.69
N GLY A 16 -7.25 -20.74 -6.63
CA GLY A 16 -8.58 -21.33 -6.75
C GLY A 16 -9.71 -20.30 -6.86
N ARG A 17 -10.49 -20.33 -7.95
CA ARG A 17 -11.65 -19.44 -8.15
C ARG A 17 -12.64 -19.47 -6.97
N ASN A 18 -13.01 -20.66 -6.50
CA ASN A 18 -13.97 -20.80 -5.39
C ASN A 18 -13.41 -20.25 -4.07
N ASN A 19 -12.11 -20.38 -3.85
CA ASN A 19 -11.45 -19.79 -2.68
C ASN A 19 -11.41 -18.25 -2.77
N LYS A 20 -11.12 -17.68 -3.95
CA LYS A 20 -11.21 -16.23 -4.16
C LYS A 20 -12.61 -15.70 -3.86
N LEU A 21 -13.65 -16.38 -4.35
CA LEU A 21 -15.04 -16.01 -4.05
C LEU A 21 -15.33 -16.04 -2.54
N ARG A 22 -14.82 -17.06 -1.83
CA ARG A 22 -14.96 -17.17 -0.37
C ARG A 22 -14.26 -16.02 0.36
N LEU A 23 -13.02 -15.68 -0.03
CA LEU A 23 -12.27 -14.56 0.55
C LEU A 23 -12.99 -13.22 0.34
N ILE A 24 -13.42 -12.95 -0.89
CA ILE A 24 -14.14 -11.72 -1.26
C ILE A 24 -15.47 -11.64 -0.49
N THR A 25 -16.25 -12.71 -0.46
CA THR A 25 -17.54 -12.74 0.24
C THR A 25 -17.37 -12.56 1.75
N GLY A 26 -16.34 -13.18 2.34
CA GLY A 26 -16.00 -13.02 3.76
C GLY A 26 -15.70 -11.56 4.10
N TYR A 27 -14.81 -10.94 3.32
CA TYR A 27 -14.48 -9.52 3.49
C TYR A 27 -15.73 -8.61 3.44
N PHE A 28 -16.60 -8.80 2.44
CA PHE A 28 -17.80 -7.97 2.28
C PHE A 28 -18.85 -8.13 3.38
N ARG A 29 -18.87 -9.29 4.06
CA ARG A 29 -19.75 -9.53 5.22
C ARG A 29 -19.23 -8.88 6.49
N GLU A 30 -17.92 -8.85 6.67
CA GLU A 30 -17.28 -8.39 7.91
C GLU A 30 -17.00 -6.89 7.95
N VAL A 31 -16.77 -6.26 6.80
CA VAL A 31 -16.39 -4.84 6.71
C VAL A 31 -17.61 -3.96 6.52
N GLY A 32 -17.74 -2.93 7.36
CA GLY A 32 -18.77 -1.90 7.25
C GLY A 32 -18.43 -0.80 6.24
N ASP A 33 -19.41 0.06 5.95
CA ASP A 33 -19.19 1.26 5.14
C ASP A 33 -18.40 2.32 5.94
N PRO A 34 -17.54 3.14 5.30
CA PRO A 34 -17.33 3.25 3.84
C PRO A 34 -16.26 2.32 3.27
N ASP A 35 -15.45 1.66 4.11
CA ASP A 35 -14.33 0.79 3.71
C ASP A 35 -14.77 -0.32 2.73
N ARG A 36 -15.98 -0.84 2.94
CA ARG A 36 -16.60 -1.81 2.05
C ARG A 36 -16.83 -1.26 0.63
N GLY A 37 -17.38 -0.06 0.52
CA GLY A 37 -17.62 0.61 -0.77
C GLY A 37 -16.32 0.92 -1.51
N TYR A 38 -15.29 1.39 -0.79
CA TYR A 38 -13.97 1.62 -1.38
C TYR A 38 -13.32 0.35 -1.90
N ALA A 39 -13.40 -0.75 -1.15
CA ALA A 39 -12.87 -2.03 -1.60
C ALA A 39 -13.59 -2.55 -2.86
N LEU A 40 -14.91 -2.41 -2.94
CA LEU A 40 -15.68 -2.75 -4.14
C LEU A 40 -15.22 -1.93 -5.35
N ALA A 41 -15.11 -0.62 -5.19
CA ALA A 41 -14.65 0.26 -6.25
C ALA A 41 -13.21 -0.07 -6.68
N ALA A 42 -12.33 -0.43 -5.74
CA ALA A 42 -10.96 -0.83 -6.06
C ALA A 42 -10.92 -2.12 -6.88
N LEU A 43 -11.67 -3.15 -6.47
CA LEU A 43 -11.70 -4.45 -7.13
C LEU A 43 -12.31 -4.40 -8.54
N THR A 44 -13.20 -3.43 -8.82
CA THR A 44 -13.84 -3.24 -10.13
C THR A 44 -13.14 -2.20 -11.00
N GLY A 45 -12.08 -1.56 -10.52
CA GLY A 45 -11.40 -0.47 -11.21
C GLY A 45 -12.20 0.84 -11.27
N ALA A 46 -13.30 0.96 -10.51
CA ALA A 46 -14.13 2.15 -10.42
C ALA A 46 -13.65 3.16 -9.36
N LEU A 47 -12.62 2.81 -8.58
CA LEU A 47 -12.08 3.71 -7.54
C LEU A 47 -11.34 4.88 -8.19
N SER A 48 -11.89 6.07 -7.99
CA SER A 48 -11.33 7.32 -8.50
C SER A 48 -11.18 8.34 -7.39
N PHE A 49 -10.01 8.96 -7.31
CA PHE A 49 -9.71 10.03 -6.38
C PHE A 49 -9.51 11.34 -7.15
N LYS A 50 -10.27 12.37 -6.79
CA LYS A 50 -10.12 13.71 -7.42
C LYS A 50 -8.73 14.32 -7.18
N HIS A 51 -8.16 14.11 -5.99
CA HIS A 51 -6.92 14.78 -5.56
C HIS A 51 -5.74 13.83 -5.35
N ALA A 52 -5.95 12.53 -5.21
CA ALA A 52 -4.88 11.56 -4.99
C ALA A 52 -4.45 10.91 -6.30
N LYS A 53 -3.56 11.58 -7.03
CA LYS A 53 -2.96 11.07 -8.28
C LYS A 53 -1.68 10.28 -8.00
N PRO A 54 -1.27 9.34 -8.88
CA PRO A 54 -0.01 8.61 -8.72
C PRO A 54 1.23 9.51 -8.56
N ALA A 55 1.22 10.71 -9.16
CA ALA A 55 2.28 11.70 -8.97
C ALA A 55 2.47 12.11 -7.51
N LEU A 56 1.38 12.21 -6.74
CA LEU A 56 1.44 12.54 -5.30
C LEU A 56 2.26 11.51 -4.52
N ILE A 57 2.16 10.23 -4.86
CA ILE A 57 2.96 9.18 -4.20
C ILE A 57 4.45 9.35 -4.51
N ARG A 58 4.79 9.72 -5.75
CA ARG A 58 6.18 10.02 -6.14
C ARG A 58 6.71 11.25 -5.40
N ASP A 59 5.92 12.32 -5.31
CA ASP A 59 6.31 13.54 -4.60
C ASP A 59 6.52 13.25 -3.11
N LEU A 60 5.65 12.43 -2.50
CA LEU A 60 5.73 12.04 -1.11
C LEU A 60 6.97 11.20 -0.79
N ILE A 61 7.41 10.31 -1.70
CA ILE A 61 8.63 9.52 -1.47
C ILE A 61 9.90 10.33 -1.79
N ALA A 62 9.87 11.17 -2.82
CA ALA A 62 10.96 12.08 -3.18
C ALA A 62 11.26 13.10 -2.08
N ALA A 63 10.24 13.58 -1.37
CA ALA A 63 10.43 14.46 -0.21
C ALA A 63 11.11 13.78 1.00
N ARG A 64 11.23 12.44 1.00
CA ARG A 64 11.73 11.65 2.14
C ARG A 64 12.99 10.86 1.83
N THR A 65 13.34 10.72 0.55
CA THR A 65 14.47 9.91 0.10
C THR A 65 15.29 10.70 -0.90
N ASP A 66 16.60 10.57 -0.83
CA ASP A 66 17.50 10.98 -1.91
C ASP A 66 17.08 10.36 -3.26
N GLU A 67 17.11 11.18 -4.31
CA GLU A 67 16.63 10.81 -5.64
C GLU A 67 17.44 9.66 -6.25
N VAL A 68 18.77 9.65 -6.06
CA VAL A 68 19.65 8.61 -6.61
C VAL A 68 19.40 7.28 -5.90
N LEU A 69 19.27 7.31 -4.57
CA LEU A 69 18.95 6.10 -3.80
C LEU A 69 17.56 5.56 -4.15
N PHE A 70 16.58 6.43 -4.37
CA PHE A 70 15.27 6.02 -4.85
C PHE A 70 15.36 5.36 -6.22
N GLY A 71 16.10 5.96 -7.17
CA GLY A 71 16.34 5.40 -8.50
C GLY A 71 16.93 4.00 -8.46
N LEU A 72 18.02 3.80 -7.69
CA LEU A 72 18.64 2.48 -7.54
C LEU A 72 17.70 1.45 -6.91
N SER A 73 16.89 1.86 -5.93
CA SER A 73 15.91 0.97 -5.30
C SER A 73 14.82 0.57 -6.29
N TYR A 74 14.32 1.53 -7.06
CA TYR A 74 13.31 1.30 -8.08
C TYR A 74 13.83 0.38 -9.20
N ASP A 75 15.06 0.59 -9.68
CA ASP A 75 15.69 -0.25 -10.69
C ASP A 75 15.85 -1.70 -10.22
N TYR A 76 16.11 -1.90 -8.93
CA TYR A 76 16.23 -3.24 -8.34
C TYR A 76 14.87 -3.94 -8.16
N VAL A 77 13.85 -3.24 -7.68
CA VAL A 77 12.53 -3.83 -7.37
C VAL A 77 11.66 -3.96 -8.62
N GLY A 78 11.69 -2.97 -9.51
CA GLY A 78 10.95 -2.97 -10.78
C GLY A 78 9.47 -2.57 -10.70
N ASP A 79 8.93 -2.32 -9.49
CA ASP A 79 7.58 -1.78 -9.29
C ASP A 79 7.58 -0.58 -8.32
N LEU A 80 6.84 0.47 -8.68
CA LEU A 80 6.78 1.69 -7.87
C LEU A 80 6.11 1.44 -6.52
N SER A 81 5.02 0.68 -6.53
CA SER A 81 4.20 0.46 -5.33
C SER A 81 4.99 -0.36 -4.32
N GLU A 82 5.65 -1.42 -4.77
CA GLU A 82 6.52 -2.27 -3.95
C GLU A 82 7.74 -1.49 -3.44
N THR A 83 8.40 -0.70 -4.30
CA THR A 83 9.55 0.15 -3.90
C THR A 83 9.14 1.10 -2.76
N VAL A 84 8.03 1.83 -2.94
CA VAL A 84 7.54 2.78 -1.94
C VAL A 84 7.11 2.06 -0.66
N ALA A 85 6.46 0.90 -0.76
CA ALA A 85 6.03 0.13 0.40
C ALA A 85 7.21 -0.36 1.25
N LEU A 86 8.31 -0.79 0.62
CA LEU A 86 9.53 -1.22 1.31
C LEU A 86 10.26 -0.07 2.00
N MET A 87 10.26 1.11 1.38
CA MET A 87 10.91 2.31 1.92
C MET A 87 10.06 3.02 3.00
N TRP A 88 8.77 2.71 3.11
CA TRP A 88 7.88 3.39 4.03
C TRP A 88 8.25 3.10 5.49
N PRO A 89 8.38 4.13 6.36
CA PRO A 89 8.78 3.92 7.75
C PRO A 89 7.82 2.99 8.48
N ARG A 90 8.31 1.86 8.98
CA ARG A 90 7.53 0.99 9.86
C ARG A 90 7.58 1.55 11.27
N ARG A 91 6.42 1.73 11.89
CA ARG A 91 6.33 2.13 13.30
C ARG A 91 6.84 0.96 14.14
N VAL A 92 8.11 1.00 14.54
CA VAL A 92 8.68 0.03 15.48
C VAL A 92 8.16 0.38 16.88
N PRO A 93 7.36 -0.48 17.54
CA PRO A 93 7.00 -0.24 18.92
C PRO A 93 8.28 -0.42 19.76
N GLY A 94 8.83 0.69 20.28
CA GLY A 94 9.87 0.66 21.29
C GLY A 94 11.31 0.98 20.87
N ASN A 95 11.56 1.48 19.65
CA ASN A 95 12.92 1.95 19.30
C ASN A 95 12.88 3.37 18.73
N GLY A 96 12.91 4.36 19.64
CA GLY A 96 13.24 5.74 19.33
C GLY A 96 14.72 5.87 18.97
N LYS A 97 15.15 5.23 17.88
CA LYS A 97 16.45 5.50 17.26
C LYS A 97 16.18 6.18 15.94
N SER A 98 16.21 7.50 16.00
CA SER A 98 16.52 8.36 14.87
C SER A 98 17.68 7.77 14.09
N PHE A 99 17.50 7.59 12.79
CA PHE A 99 18.63 7.40 11.88
C PHE A 99 19.61 8.55 12.08
N PRO A 100 20.93 8.30 12.18
CA PRO A 100 21.89 9.38 12.34
C PRO A 100 21.88 10.23 11.07
N GLY A 101 21.33 11.44 11.16
CA GLY A 101 21.35 12.40 10.05
C GLY A 101 20.08 13.26 9.85
N HIS A 102 18.98 13.03 10.58
CA HIS A 102 17.80 13.88 10.47
C HIS A 102 17.36 14.45 11.82
N PRO A 103 17.31 15.80 11.98
CA PRO A 103 16.66 16.40 13.13
C PRO A 103 15.15 16.13 13.03
N SER A 104 14.55 15.74 14.15
CA SER A 104 13.09 15.67 14.28
C SER A 104 12.49 17.08 14.16
N PRO A 105 11.30 17.23 13.56
CA PRO A 105 10.51 18.46 13.68
C PRO A 105 10.03 18.67 15.12
#